data_AF-A0A412VKL4-F1
#
_entry.id   AF-A0A412VKL4-F1
#
_cell.length_a   1.000
_cell.length_b   1.000
_cell.length_c   1.000
_cell.angle_alpha   90.00
_cell.angle_beta   90.00
_cell.angle_gamma   90.00
#
_symmetry.space_group_name_H-M   'P 1'
#
loop_
_entity.id
_entity.type
_entity.pdbx_description
1 polymer ?
#
loop_
_entity_poly.entity_id
_entity_poly.type
_entity_poly.pdbx_seq_one_letter_code
_entity_poly.pdbx_strand_id
1 'polypeptide(L)'
;ERTFRRKKDAEELSCGFEDYYTQWTTAIHGLTYDDTMEAEDFPDVWAEIKPLIDGLPLVAHNSPFDEGCLRAVHELYDMTYPNYKFYCTCRTSRKVFGKDLPNHQLHTVAERCGYNLENHHHALADAEACAQIALLIIPDPPKPKKAKKADKDTHVGDLFASLIPQQVKKNK
;
A
#
# COMPACT_ATOMS: atom_id res chain seq x y z
N GLU A 1 -3.02 -7.75 13.84
CA GLU A 1 -1.97 -8.77 13.70
C GLU A 1 -2.61 -10.14 13.62
N ARG A 2 -2.15 -10.95 12.68
CA ARG A 2 -2.73 -12.22 12.26
C ARG A 2 -1.57 -13.23 12.38
N THR A 3 -1.55 -14.12 13.38
CA THR A 3 -0.50 -15.17 13.47
C THR A 3 -0.95 -16.42 12.73
N PHE A 4 -0.39 -16.66 11.54
CA PHE A 4 -0.83 -17.71 10.61
C PHE A 4 0.17 -18.86 10.61
N ARG A 5 -0.28 -20.06 11.00
CA ARG A 5 0.50 -21.29 10.91
C ARG A 5 0.15 -21.97 9.59
N ARG A 6 1.15 -22.19 8.72
CA ARG A 6 0.98 -22.93 7.46
C ARG A 6 0.36 -24.30 7.72
N LYS A 7 -0.75 -24.62 7.03
CA LYS A 7 -1.09 -26.01 6.74
C LYS A 7 -0.65 -26.32 5.32
N LYS A 8 0.32 -27.22 5.22
CA LYS A 8 0.52 -28.05 4.03
C LYS A 8 -0.70 -28.96 3.88
N ASP A 9 -1.01 -29.26 2.63
CA ASP A 9 -1.88 -30.32 2.14
C ASP A 9 -3.31 -29.85 1.81
N ALA A 10 -3.49 -29.64 0.50
CA ALA A 10 -4.73 -29.34 -0.18
C ALA A 10 -5.59 -30.60 -0.29
N GLU A 11 -6.82 -30.53 0.23
CA GLU A 11 -8.05 -31.16 -0.30
C GLU A 11 -9.19 -31.02 0.74
N GLU A 12 -9.56 -29.79 1.11
CA GLU A 12 -10.88 -29.49 1.70
C GLU A 12 -11.08 -27.96 1.72
N LEU A 13 -11.41 -27.38 0.58
CA LEU A 13 -11.83 -25.97 0.49
C LEU A 13 -13.31 -25.87 0.88
N SER A 14 -13.59 -26.10 2.17
CA SER A 14 -14.77 -25.58 2.84
C SER A 14 -14.28 -24.57 3.87
N CYS A 15 -14.75 -23.33 3.70
CA CYS A 15 -14.62 -22.17 4.57
C CYS A 15 -14.26 -22.53 6.04
N GLY A 16 -13.16 -21.97 6.54
CA GLY A 16 -12.75 -22.16 7.92
C GLY A 16 -11.31 -21.76 8.18
N PHE A 17 -10.94 -20.51 7.88
CA PHE A 17 -9.82 -19.94 8.60
C PHE A 17 -10.32 -19.70 10.03
N GLU A 18 -9.82 -20.47 11.00
CA GLU A 18 -10.26 -20.34 12.39
C GLU A 18 -9.69 -19.02 12.94
N ASP A 19 -10.52 -17.98 12.89
CA ASP A 19 -10.16 -16.63 13.32
C ASP A 19 -9.83 -16.62 14.80
N TYR A 20 -8.54 -16.52 15.11
CA TYR A 20 -8.05 -16.56 16.48
C TYR A 20 -8.03 -15.15 17.10
N TYR A 21 -8.98 -14.89 17.99
CA TYR A 21 -9.05 -13.65 18.78
C TYR A 21 -8.35 -13.81 20.13
N THR A 22 -7.44 -12.89 20.45
CA THR A 22 -6.91 -12.80 21.80
C THR A 22 -7.66 -11.73 22.59
N GLN A 23 -7.92 -11.99 23.87
CA GLN A 23 -8.59 -11.01 24.75
C GLN A 23 -7.84 -9.67 24.79
N TRP A 24 -6.50 -9.71 24.70
CA TRP A 24 -5.66 -8.52 24.68
C TRP A 24 -5.85 -7.67 23.42
N THR A 25 -5.88 -8.28 22.23
CA THR A 25 -6.07 -7.54 20.98
C THR A 25 -7.47 -6.93 20.92
N THR A 26 -8.51 -7.70 21.26
CA THR A 26 -9.90 -7.21 21.35
C THR A 26 -10.02 -6.07 22.36
N ALA A 27 -9.35 -6.13 23.50
CA ALA A 27 -9.36 -5.03 24.48
C ALA A 27 -8.67 -3.74 23.96
N ILE A 28 -7.73 -3.86 23.02
CA ILE A 28 -7.06 -2.70 22.41
C ILE A 28 -7.96 -2.06 21.35
N HIS A 29 -8.37 -2.80 20.33
CA HIS A 29 -9.03 -2.24 19.14
C HIS A 29 -10.56 -2.41 19.10
N GLY A 30 -11.14 -3.13 20.06
CA GLY A 30 -12.59 -3.32 20.18
C GLY A 30 -13.22 -4.26 19.13
N LEU A 31 -12.43 -4.93 18.29
CA LEU A 31 -12.96 -5.87 17.29
C LEU A 31 -13.12 -7.25 17.92
N THR A 32 -14.30 -7.80 17.71
CA THR A 32 -14.76 -9.09 18.20
C THR A 32 -14.92 -10.08 17.05
N TYR A 33 -15.13 -11.35 17.39
CA TYR A 33 -15.45 -12.38 16.40
C TYR A 33 -16.70 -12.02 15.58
N ASP A 34 -17.73 -11.50 16.23
CA ASP A 34 -18.99 -11.13 15.58
C ASP A 34 -18.80 -10.03 14.54
N ASP A 35 -17.78 -9.16 14.70
CA ASP A 35 -17.47 -8.10 13.74
C ASP A 35 -16.83 -8.64 12.44
N THR A 36 -16.24 -9.83 12.45
CA THR A 36 -15.54 -10.38 11.27
C THR A 36 -16.14 -11.66 10.72
N MET A 37 -17.00 -12.36 11.47
CA MET A 37 -17.55 -13.64 11.03
C MET A 37 -18.38 -13.52 9.73
N GLU A 38 -18.97 -12.36 9.47
CA GLU A 38 -19.72 -12.05 8.24
C GLU A 38 -18.95 -11.13 7.29
N ALA A 39 -17.69 -10.77 7.62
CA ALA A 39 -16.88 -9.91 6.79
C ALA A 39 -16.35 -10.66 5.56
N GLU A 40 -16.14 -9.90 4.48
CA GLU A 40 -15.55 -10.43 3.26
C GLU A 40 -14.09 -10.86 3.47
N ASP A 41 -13.67 -11.83 2.66
CA ASP A 41 -12.31 -12.29 2.63
C ASP A 41 -11.36 -11.19 2.11
N PHE A 42 -10.09 -11.26 2.52
CA PHE A 42 -9.11 -10.23 2.18
C PHE A 42 -8.98 -9.97 0.66
N PRO A 43 -8.97 -10.97 -0.25
CA PRO A 43 -8.85 -10.72 -1.69
C PRO A 43 -10.00 -9.88 -2.25
N ASP A 44 -11.22 -10.07 -1.77
CA ASP A 44 -12.41 -9.35 -2.24
C ASP A 44 -12.34 -7.88 -1.80
N VAL A 45 -12.10 -7.65 -0.51
CA VAL A 45 -11.90 -6.30 0.03
C VAL A 45 -10.71 -5.60 -0.63
N TRP A 46 -9.61 -6.33 -0.86
CA TRP A 46 -8.40 -5.77 -1.47
C TRP A 46 -8.60 -5.42 -2.95
N ALA A 47 -9.49 -6.13 -3.67
CA ALA A 47 -9.83 -5.80 -5.04
C ALA A 47 -10.50 -4.43 -5.17
N GLU A 48 -11.22 -3.98 -4.13
CA GLU A 48 -11.80 -2.64 -4.07
C GLU A 48 -10.78 -1.57 -3.69
N ILE A 49 -9.87 -1.88 -2.75
CA ILE A 49 -8.88 -0.92 -2.24
C ILE A 49 -7.75 -0.70 -3.25
N LYS A 50 -7.23 -1.77 -3.87
CA LYS A 50 -6.04 -1.73 -4.72
C LYS A 50 -6.12 -0.64 -5.81
N PRO A 51 -7.22 -0.49 -6.58
CA PRO A 51 -7.32 0.55 -7.60
C PRO A 51 -7.26 1.98 -7.05
N LEU A 52 -7.69 2.20 -5.80
CA LEU A 52 -7.71 3.51 -5.16
C LEU A 52 -6.30 3.96 -4.72
N ILE A 53 -5.43 3.00 -4.41
CA ILE A 53 -4.06 3.25 -3.93
C ILE A 53 -2.99 2.98 -5.00
N ASP A 54 -3.38 2.57 -6.20
CA ASP A 54 -2.44 2.18 -7.25
C ASP A 54 -1.53 3.36 -7.66
N GLY A 55 -0.22 3.12 -7.64
CA GLY A 55 0.78 4.15 -7.94
C GLY A 55 0.98 5.20 -6.85
N LEU A 56 0.25 5.13 -5.73
CA LEU A 56 0.41 6.05 -4.60
C LEU A 56 1.33 5.44 -3.52
N PRO A 57 2.13 6.27 -2.83
CA PRO A 57 2.84 5.82 -1.65
C PRO A 57 1.88 5.67 -0.47
N LEU A 58 2.12 4.66 0.36
CA LEU A 58 1.39 4.44 1.59
C LEU A 58 2.06 5.20 2.74
N VAL A 59 1.26 5.58 3.74
CA VAL A 59 1.72 6.32 4.91
C VAL A 59 1.27 5.57 6.15
N ALA A 60 2.19 5.33 7.09
CA ALA A 60 1.88 4.65 8.34
C ALA A 60 2.75 5.13 9.50
N HIS A 61 2.22 5.02 10.72
CA HIS A 61 2.93 5.38 11.93
C HIS A 61 3.62 4.13 12.47
N ASN A 62 4.95 4.08 12.35
CA ASN A 62 5.74 2.84 12.50
C ASN A 62 5.48 1.82 11.38
N SER A 63 5.59 2.29 10.13
CA SER A 63 5.34 1.51 8.89
C SER A 63 5.89 0.07 8.79
N PRO A 64 7.01 -0.35 9.42
CA PRO A 64 7.42 -1.76 9.34
C PRO A 64 6.38 -2.74 9.88
N PHE A 65 5.54 -2.29 10.82
CA PHE A 65 4.43 -3.08 11.36
C PHE A 65 3.34 -3.29 10.30
N ASP A 66 2.83 -2.20 9.72
CA ASP A 66 1.76 -2.24 8.70
C ASP A 66 2.21 -2.96 7.43
N GLU A 67 3.43 -2.68 6.97
CA GLU A 67 4.03 -3.36 5.83
C GLU A 67 4.17 -4.87 6.09
N GLY A 68 4.56 -5.24 7.33
CA GLY A 68 4.63 -6.63 7.77
C GLY A 68 3.27 -7.32 7.73
N CYS A 69 2.23 -6.68 8.27
CA CYS A 69 0.86 -7.19 8.25
C CYS A 69 0.35 -7.37 6.80
N LEU A 70 0.53 -6.36 5.96
CA LEU A 70 0.06 -6.38 4.58
C LEU A 70 0.76 -7.45 3.75
N ARG A 71 2.08 -7.62 3.94
CA ARG A 71 2.84 -8.68 3.27
C ARG A 71 2.43 -10.07 3.75
N ALA A 72 2.21 -10.25 5.05
CA ALA A 72 1.80 -11.54 5.61
C ALA A 72 0.43 -11.98 5.08
N VAL A 73 -0.53 -11.07 4.94
CA VAL A 73 -1.84 -11.40 4.36
C VAL A 73 -1.75 -11.66 2.85
N HIS A 74 -0.85 -11.01 2.12
CA HIS A 74 -0.60 -11.37 0.72
C HIS A 74 0.02 -12.77 0.59
N GLU A 75 1.00 -13.12 1.44
CA GLU A 75 1.59 -14.48 1.46
C GLU A 75 0.53 -15.54 1.80
N LEU A 76 -0.37 -15.24 2.73
CA LEU A 76 -1.44 -16.14 3.15
C LEU A 76 -2.38 -16.53 2.01
N TYR A 77 -2.82 -15.56 1.20
CA TYR A 77 -3.74 -15.79 0.10
C TYR A 77 -3.03 -16.04 -1.23
N ASP A 78 -1.71 -16.34 -1.21
CA ASP A 78 -0.88 -16.55 -2.40
C ASP A 78 -0.95 -15.39 -3.43
N MET A 79 -1.12 -14.15 -2.94
CA MET A 79 -1.23 -12.95 -3.75
C MET A 79 0.13 -12.30 -4.00
N THR A 80 0.32 -11.70 -5.17
CA THR A 80 1.55 -10.97 -5.50
C THR A 80 1.66 -9.67 -4.70
N TYR A 81 2.76 -9.48 -3.97
CA TYR A 81 3.03 -8.23 -3.24
C TYR A 81 3.88 -7.26 -4.10
N PRO A 82 3.35 -6.11 -4.53
CA PRO A 82 4.02 -5.22 -5.48
C PRO A 82 5.08 -4.29 -4.86
N ASN A 83 5.56 -4.59 -3.64
CA ASN A 83 6.56 -3.79 -2.91
C ASN A 83 6.15 -2.32 -2.76
N TYR A 84 5.02 -2.07 -2.09
CA TYR A 84 4.51 -0.72 -1.87
C TYR A 84 5.54 0.17 -1.17
N LYS A 85 5.60 1.44 -1.60
CA LYS A 85 6.45 2.43 -0.96
C LYS A 85 5.76 2.99 0.28
N PHE A 86 6.35 2.78 1.45
CA PHE A 86 5.86 3.35 2.70
C PHE A 86 6.64 4.59 3.14
N TYR A 87 5.93 5.62 3.59
CA TYR A 87 6.45 6.71 4.39
C TYR A 87 6.08 6.53 5.86
N CYS A 88 7.09 6.63 6.73
CA CYS A 88 6.93 6.38 8.15
C CYS A 88 6.87 7.70 8.93
N THR A 89 5.69 8.09 9.42
CA THR A 89 5.52 9.33 10.19
C THR A 89 6.31 9.30 11.51
N CYS A 90 6.45 8.13 12.15
CA CYS A 90 7.23 7.96 13.37
C CYS A 90 8.76 8.15 13.16
N ARG A 91 9.29 7.79 11.99
CA ARG A 91 10.70 8.06 11.65
C ARG A 91 10.89 9.52 11.28
N THR A 92 9.94 10.11 10.56
CA THR A 92 9.99 11.52 10.18
C THR A 92 9.85 12.41 11.41
N SER A 93 8.97 12.09 12.36
CA SER A 93 8.78 12.86 13.60
C SER A 93 10.05 12.87 14.46
N ARG A 94 10.80 11.77 14.52
CA ARG A 94 12.13 11.72 15.17
C ARG A 94 13.14 12.66 14.54
N LYS A 95 13.08 12.87 13.22
CA LYS A 95 13.98 13.78 12.51
C LYS A 95 13.56 15.24 12.67
N VAL A 96 12.26 15.51 12.64
CA VAL A 96 11.69 16.87 12.67
C VAL A 96 11.62 17.42 14.08
N PHE A 97 11.08 16.65 15.03
CA PHE A 97 10.86 17.11 16.40
C PHE A 97 11.95 16.65 17.37
N GLY A 98 12.65 15.54 17.08
CA GLY A 98 13.76 15.07 17.91
C GLY A 98 13.42 15.03 19.41
N LYS A 99 14.22 15.71 20.23
CA LYS A 99 14.05 15.75 21.69
C LYS A 99 12.98 16.73 22.17
N ASP A 100 12.33 17.47 21.27
CA ASP A 100 11.26 18.41 21.62
C ASP A 100 9.96 17.69 21.99
N LEU A 101 9.88 16.37 21.76
CA LEU A 101 8.80 15.52 22.21
C LEU A 101 9.31 14.48 23.22
N PRO A 102 8.54 14.16 24.27
CA PRO A 102 8.92 13.15 25.25
C PRO A 102 8.98 11.74 24.62
N ASN A 103 8.16 11.50 23.61
CA ASN A 103 8.15 10.28 22.82
C ASN A 103 7.64 10.59 21.40
N HIS A 104 7.70 9.59 20.52
CA HIS A 104 7.20 9.71 19.13
C HIS A 104 6.05 8.73 18.86
N GLN A 105 5.22 8.46 19.87
CA GLN A 105 3.99 7.70 19.71
C GLN A 105 2.97 8.52 18.92
N LEU A 106 2.00 7.84 18.29
CA LEU A 106 1.05 8.48 17.37
C LEU A 106 0.33 9.65 18.02
N HIS A 107 -0.23 9.44 19.22
CA HIS A 107 -0.97 10.47 19.95
C HIS A 107 -0.12 11.70 20.27
N THR A 108 1.10 11.53 20.76
CA THR A 108 2.01 12.64 21.10
C THR A 108 2.40 13.44 19.86
N VAL A 109 2.63 12.77 18.74
CA VAL A 109 2.96 13.46 17.48
C VAL A 109 1.72 14.13 16.89
N ALA A 110 0.55 13.50 16.98
CA ALA A 110 -0.72 14.07 16.52
C ALA A 110 -1.08 15.34 17.29
N GLU A 111 -0.98 15.31 18.61
CA GLU A 111 -1.21 16.47 19.48
C GLU A 111 -0.26 17.63 19.13
N ARG A 112 1.03 17.33 18.93
CA ARG A 112 2.02 18.33 18.48
C ARG A 112 1.67 18.92 17.12
N CYS A 113 1.04 18.14 16.26
CA CYS A 113 0.57 18.57 14.94
C CYS A 113 -0.79 19.26 14.98
N GLY A 114 -1.41 19.43 16.16
CA GLY A 114 -2.71 20.08 16.33
C GLY A 114 -3.91 19.18 16.01
N TYR A 115 -3.74 17.86 15.98
CA TYR A 115 -4.83 16.89 15.80
C TYR A 115 -5.14 16.20 17.13
N ASN A 116 -6.37 16.35 17.61
CA ASN A 116 -6.84 15.66 18.80
C ASN A 116 -7.39 14.27 18.42
N LEU A 117 -6.73 13.21 18.89
CA LEU A 117 -7.13 11.85 18.59
C LEU A 117 -8.13 11.38 19.65
N GLU A 118 -9.40 11.73 19.48
CA GLU A 118 -10.45 11.46 20.50
C GLU A 118 -10.77 9.96 20.62
N ASN A 119 -10.65 9.21 19.52
CA ASN A 119 -10.92 7.77 19.44
C ASN A 119 -9.63 6.96 19.26
N HIS A 120 -8.75 7.03 20.26
CA HIS A 120 -7.56 6.19 20.33
C HIS A 120 -7.93 4.70 20.19
N HIS A 121 -7.21 3.99 19.30
CA HIS A 121 -7.34 2.56 19.00
C HIS A 121 -8.42 2.13 17.99
N HIS A 122 -9.13 3.08 17.37
CA HIS A 122 -9.87 2.79 16.15
C HIS A 122 -8.94 2.94 14.93
N ALA A 123 -8.86 1.89 14.11
CA ALA A 123 -7.96 1.87 12.94
C ALA A 123 -8.16 3.06 12.00
N LEU A 124 -9.41 3.51 11.81
CA LEU A 124 -9.73 4.68 11.00
C LEU A 124 -9.18 5.98 11.62
N ALA A 125 -9.40 6.21 12.91
CA ALA A 125 -8.91 7.40 13.59
C ALA A 125 -7.37 7.45 13.62
N ASP A 126 -6.72 6.31 13.80
CA ASP A 126 -5.26 6.20 13.74
C ASP A 126 -4.73 6.50 12.31
N ALA A 127 -5.44 6.03 11.27
CA ALA A 127 -5.11 6.32 9.88
C ALA A 127 -5.28 7.81 9.54
N GLU A 128 -6.36 8.45 10.01
CA GLU A 128 -6.60 9.89 9.85
C GLU A 128 -5.52 10.72 10.54
N ALA A 129 -5.20 10.42 11.80
CA ALA A 129 -4.11 11.08 12.52
C ALA A 129 -2.78 10.95 11.76
N CYS A 130 -2.50 9.75 11.24
CA CYS A 130 -1.28 9.50 10.48
C CYS A 130 -1.23 10.34 9.18
N ALA A 131 -2.35 10.47 8.47
CA ALA A 131 -2.47 11.32 7.29
C ALA A 131 -2.24 12.80 7.65
N GLN A 132 -2.85 13.30 8.73
CA GLN A 132 -2.67 14.69 9.17
C GLN A 132 -1.23 15.00 9.54
N ILE A 133 -0.58 14.11 10.29
CA ILE A 133 0.84 14.22 10.61
C ILE A 133 1.67 14.26 9.32
N ALA A 134 1.40 13.35 8.38
CA ALA A 134 2.15 13.26 7.13
C ALA A 134 2.07 14.53 6.30
N LEU A 135 0.88 15.14 6.18
CA LEU A 135 0.69 16.40 5.45
C LEU A 135 1.54 17.55 6.02
N LEU A 136 1.85 17.51 7.31
CA LEU A 136 2.63 18.55 7.99
C LEU A 136 4.14 18.29 7.97
N ILE A 137 4.56 17.03 8.12
CA ILE A 137 5.99 16.71 8.36
C ILE A 137 6.68 16.00 7.19
N ILE A 138 5.93 15.40 6.27
CA ILE A 138 6.49 14.74 5.09
C ILE A 138 6.43 15.74 3.93
N PRO A 139 7.58 16.21 3.41
CA PRO A 139 7.58 17.10 2.26
C PRO A 139 6.99 16.39 1.04
N ASP A 140 6.22 17.12 0.23
CA ASP A 140 5.62 16.60 -0.99
C ASP A 140 6.66 15.86 -1.83
N PRO A 141 6.37 14.62 -2.30
CA PRO A 141 7.20 14.01 -3.31
C PRO A 141 7.22 14.93 -4.55
N PRO A 142 8.38 15.10 -5.22
CA PRO A 142 8.44 15.92 -6.41
C PRO A 142 7.42 15.41 -7.43
N LYS A 143 6.53 16.30 -7.89
CA LYS A 143 5.44 15.95 -8.82
C LYS A 143 6.03 15.23 -10.03
N PRO A 144 5.45 14.09 -10.46
CA PRO A 144 5.91 13.40 -11.66
C PRO A 144 5.80 14.38 -12.84
N LYS A 145 6.93 14.60 -13.54
CA LYS A 145 6.96 15.43 -14.74
C LYS A 145 5.99 14.82 -15.73
N LYS A 146 4.95 15.56 -16.13
CA LYS A 146 4.05 15.15 -17.22
C LYS A 146 4.92 14.77 -18.42
N ALA A 147 4.80 13.53 -18.89
CA ALA A 147 5.44 13.12 -20.13
C ALA A 147 5.01 14.10 -21.23
N LYS A 148 5.98 14.71 -21.92
CA LYS A 148 5.70 15.51 -23.10
C LYS A 148 4.94 14.62 -24.08
N LYS A 149 3.73 15.02 -24.45
CA LYS A 149 2.95 14.41 -25.53
C LYS A 149 3.88 14.32 -26.74
N ALA A 150 4.17 13.12 -27.22
CA ALA A 150 4.95 12.93 -28.43
C ALA A 150 4.20 13.65 -29.56
N ASP A 151 4.88 14.60 -30.20
CA ASP A 151 4.45 15.21 -31.44
C ASP A 151 4.33 14.08 -32.47
N LYS A 152 3.10 13.75 -32.87
CA LYS A 152 2.85 12.75 -33.91
C LYS A 152 2.90 13.44 -35.28
N ASP A 153 4.10 13.84 -35.67
CA ASP A 153 4.42 14.18 -37.07
C ASP A 153 5.54 13.25 -37.55
N THR A 154 5.31 11.94 -37.47
CA THR A 154 6.11 10.98 -38.23
C THR A 154 5.36 10.68 -39.52
N HIS A 155 5.81 11.33 -40.60
CA HIS A 155 5.36 11.10 -41.96
C HIS A 155 5.52 9.61 -42.30
N VAL A 156 4.41 8.90 -42.44
CA VAL A 156 4.38 7.50 -42.88
C VAL A 156 4.62 7.50 -44.39
N GLY A 157 5.86 7.72 -44.81
CA GLY A 157 6.24 7.86 -46.22
C GLY A 157 7.41 7.00 -46.67
N ASP A 158 8.36 6.66 -45.79
CA ASP A 158 9.67 6.15 -46.24
C ASP A 158 9.97 4.67 -45.89
N LEU A 159 9.00 3.91 -45.38
CA LEU A 159 9.25 2.51 -44.98
C LEU A 159 9.01 1.46 -46.08
N PHE A 160 8.66 1.86 -47.31
CA PHE A 160 8.37 0.93 -48.42
C PHE A 160 9.17 1.19 -49.71
N ALA A 161 10.32 1.87 -49.63
CA ALA A 161 11.21 2.05 -50.80
C ALA A 161 12.27 0.94 -50.96
N SER A 162 12.46 0.05 -49.98
CA SER A 162 13.53 -0.96 -49.98
C SER A 162 13.12 -2.36 -50.46
N LEU A 163 11.88 -2.56 -50.90
CA LEU A 163 11.32 -3.87 -51.29
C LEU A 163 10.90 -3.99 -52.76
N ILE A 164 11.51 -3.21 -53.66
CA ILE A 164 11.37 -3.40 -55.11
C ILE A 164 12.56 -4.25 -55.60
N PRO A 165 12.34 -5.49 -56.09
CA PRO A 165 13.40 -6.33 -56.64
C PRO A 165 14.01 -5.72 -57.91
N GLN A 166 15.31 -5.49 -57.91
CA GLN A 166 16.07 -5.09 -59.10
C GLN A 166 16.05 -6.22 -60.14
N GLN A 167 15.62 -5.92 -61.36
CA GLN A 167 15.61 -6.86 -62.47
C GLN A 167 17.03 -7.26 -62.89
N VAL A 168 17.24 -8.57 -63.01
CA VAL A 168 18.48 -9.20 -63.48
C VAL A 168 18.70 -8.84 -64.95
N LYS A 169 19.76 -8.07 -65.24
CA LYS A 169 20.34 -7.97 -66.58
C LYS A 169 21.58 -8.87 -66.64
N LYS A 170 21.54 -9.94 -67.44
CA LYS A 170 22.75 -10.59 -67.98
C LYS A 170 22.63 -10.62 -69.50
N ASN A 171 23.49 -9.84 -70.16
CA ASN A 171 23.76 -9.89 -71.58
C ASN A 171 25.03 -10.72 -71.80
N LYS A 172 24.98 -11.56 -72.84
CA LYS A 172 26.04 -12.39 -73.48
C LYS A 172 26.51 -13.64 -72.75
#